data_AF-A0AA50MPU1-F1
#
_entry.id   AF-A0AA50MPU1-F1
#
_cell.length_a   1.000
_cell.length_b   1.000
_cell.length_c   1.000
_cell.angle_alpha   90.00
_cell.angle_beta   90.00
_cell.angle_gamma   90.00
#
_symmetry.space_group_name_H-M   'P 1'
#
loop_
_entity.id
_entity.type
_entity.pdbx_description
1 polymer ?
#
loop_
_entity_poly.entity_id
_entity_poly.type
_entity_poly.pdbx_seq_one_letter_code
_entity_poly.pdbx_strand_id
1 'polypeptide(L)'
;TLKCSNASDTSSAYSGSDTMTSVHSSLDMDMEVDLSGLLESIVDSDEEEDLEESMESLIVRDAVRECLEKDPSERSDDDIEILLEFTQHLKAFTNMTLTVRRALCAVMVFAVVEKAGTVVMNDG
;
A
#
# COMPACT_ATOMS: atom_id res chain seq x y z
N THR A 1 -31.60 -21.76 -36.51
CA THR A 1 -32.48 -21.25 -35.45
C THR A 1 -31.90 -21.61 -34.12
N LEU A 2 -31.43 -20.64 -33.33
CA LEU A 2 -31.66 -20.50 -31.89
C LEU A 2 -30.82 -19.31 -31.41
N LYS A 3 -31.55 -18.24 -31.10
CA LYS A 3 -31.11 -16.96 -30.56
C LYS A 3 -30.53 -17.18 -29.16
N CYS A 4 -29.36 -16.62 -28.89
CA CYS A 4 -28.91 -16.34 -27.53
C CYS A 4 -29.68 -15.10 -27.03
N SER A 5 -30.45 -15.31 -25.97
CA SER A 5 -31.29 -14.30 -25.32
C SER A 5 -30.47 -13.59 -24.25
N ASN A 6 -30.15 -12.31 -24.46
CA ASN A 6 -29.68 -11.42 -23.39
C ASN A 6 -30.92 -10.88 -22.65
N ALA A 7 -31.19 -11.42 -21.47
CA ALA A 7 -32.17 -10.87 -20.55
C ALA A 7 -31.44 -10.13 -19.43
N SER A 8 -31.57 -8.82 -19.39
CA SER A 8 -31.37 -7.99 -18.21
C SER A 8 -32.18 -6.71 -18.43
N ASP A 9 -33.47 -6.83 -18.14
CA ASP A 9 -34.39 -5.72 -17.96
C ASP A 9 -34.19 -5.17 -16.55
N THR A 10 -33.68 -3.95 -16.42
CA THR A 10 -33.93 -3.12 -15.23
C THR A 10 -33.55 -1.67 -15.51
N SER A 11 -34.50 -0.88 -15.98
CA SER A 11 -34.48 0.55 -15.73
C SER A 11 -35.89 0.98 -15.35
N SER A 12 -36.08 1.03 -14.04
CA SER A 12 -37.28 1.48 -13.36
C SER A 12 -37.69 2.87 -13.83
N ALA A 13 -38.98 2.97 -14.11
CA ALA A 13 -39.69 4.16 -14.50
C ALA A 13 -39.88 5.14 -13.32
N TYR A 14 -40.11 6.41 -13.70
CA TYR A 14 -40.80 7.50 -13.01
C TYR A 14 -40.34 7.90 -11.60
N SER A 15 -40.09 9.20 -11.41
CA SER A 15 -40.60 10.05 -10.31
C SER A 15 -39.83 11.38 -10.38
N GLY A 16 -40.37 12.44 -10.98
CA GLY A 16 -41.27 13.37 -10.30
C GLY A 16 -40.48 14.65 -9.97
N SER A 17 -40.38 15.59 -10.93
CA SER A 17 -39.78 16.91 -10.69
C SER A 17 -40.88 17.88 -10.32
N ASP A 18 -41.08 18.10 -9.03
CA ASP A 18 -42.03 19.10 -8.52
C ASP A 18 -41.37 20.49 -8.53
N THR A 19 -41.84 21.33 -9.44
CA THR A 19 -41.52 22.77 -9.49
C THR A 19 -42.41 23.49 -8.46
N MET A 20 -41.84 23.92 -7.33
CA MET A 20 -42.55 24.75 -6.37
C MET A 20 -42.42 26.24 -6.73
N THR A 21 -43.57 26.86 -6.94
CA THR A 21 -43.75 28.29 -7.20
C THR A 21 -43.68 29.13 -5.93
N SER A 22 -42.90 30.21 -5.99
CA SER A 22 -43.11 31.55 -5.43
C SER A 22 -43.72 31.72 -4.03
N VAL A 23 -42.93 32.32 -3.12
CA VAL A 23 -43.42 33.41 -2.23
C VAL A 23 -42.35 34.49 -2.10
N HIS A 24 -42.61 35.65 -2.70
CA HIS A 24 -41.99 36.91 -2.29
C HIS A 24 -42.90 37.47 -1.20
N SER A 25 -42.49 37.39 0.06
CA SER A 25 -43.12 38.11 1.17
C SER A 25 -42.04 38.60 2.13
N SER A 26 -41.87 39.91 2.11
CA SER A 26 -40.96 40.73 2.89
C SER A 26 -41.18 40.55 4.40
N LEU A 27 -40.11 40.27 5.14
CA LEU A 27 -39.92 40.68 6.54
C LEU A 27 -38.42 40.86 6.78
N ASP A 28 -38.02 42.08 7.11
CA ASP A 28 -36.74 42.43 7.70
C ASP A 28 -36.41 41.50 8.89
N MET A 29 -35.27 40.82 8.83
CA MET A 29 -34.53 40.36 10.01
C MET A 29 -33.10 40.04 9.57
N ASP A 30 -32.14 40.77 10.12
CA ASP A 30 -30.71 40.48 10.14
C ASP A 30 -30.45 39.03 10.59
N MET A 31 -30.44 38.08 9.65
CA MET A 31 -29.80 36.80 9.88
C MET A 31 -28.41 36.87 9.27
N GLU A 32 -27.47 37.40 10.06
CA GLU A 32 -26.06 37.01 9.95
C GLU A 32 -26.04 35.49 9.80
N VAL A 33 -25.57 35.02 8.64
CA VAL A 33 -25.36 33.59 8.42
C VAL A 33 -24.12 33.24 9.23
N ASP A 34 -24.32 32.99 10.52
CA ASP A 34 -23.26 32.63 11.43
C ASP A 34 -22.78 31.21 11.12
N LEU A 35 -21.78 31.14 10.24
CA LEU A 35 -21.07 29.91 9.90
C LEU A 35 -20.03 29.52 10.98
N SER A 36 -19.94 30.26 12.11
CA SER A 36 -18.99 29.96 13.20
C SER A 36 -19.28 28.67 13.96
N GLY A 37 -20.38 27.98 13.62
CA GLY A 37 -20.78 26.70 14.19
C GLY A 37 -20.37 25.46 13.39
N LEU A 38 -19.81 25.59 12.19
CA LEU A 38 -19.11 24.45 11.59
C LEU A 38 -17.77 24.34 12.33
N LEU A 39 -17.68 23.39 13.26
CA LEU A 39 -16.40 22.86 13.71
C LEU A 39 -15.60 22.52 12.45
N GLU A 40 -14.64 23.36 12.10
CA GLU A 40 -13.58 23.03 11.17
C GLU A 40 -12.90 21.80 11.78
N SER A 41 -13.31 20.60 11.36
CA SER A 41 -12.58 19.40 11.70
C SER A 41 -11.22 19.58 11.05
N ILE A 42 -10.22 19.88 11.88
CA ILE A 42 -8.81 19.74 11.57
C ILE A 42 -8.63 18.49 10.71
N VAL A 43 -8.24 18.71 9.46
CA VAL A 43 -7.64 17.67 8.65
C VAL A 43 -6.24 17.52 9.25
N ASP A 44 -6.08 16.61 10.22
CA ASP A 44 -4.76 16.20 10.71
C ASP A 44 -4.10 15.39 9.60
N SER A 45 -3.51 16.09 8.64
CA SER A 45 -2.75 15.52 7.52
C SER A 45 -1.36 15.00 7.96
N ASP A 46 -1.31 14.22 9.04
CA ASP A 46 -0.10 13.47 9.46
C ASP A 46 -0.23 11.96 9.12
N GLU A 47 -1.42 11.50 8.71
CA GLU A 47 -1.62 10.07 8.41
C GLU A 47 -1.22 9.68 6.97
N GLU A 48 -0.95 10.64 6.07
CA GLU A 48 -0.50 10.32 4.70
C GLU A 48 1.00 9.96 4.64
N GLU A 49 1.84 10.55 5.50
CA GLU A 49 3.29 10.28 5.52
C GLU A 49 3.61 8.86 6.03
N ASP A 50 2.89 8.39 7.06
CA ASP A 50 3.06 7.06 7.65
C ASP A 50 2.62 5.92 6.68
N LEU A 51 1.63 6.20 5.83
CA LEU A 51 1.15 5.25 4.81
C LEU A 51 2.15 5.10 3.66
N GLU A 52 2.77 6.19 3.22
CA GLU A 52 3.78 6.17 2.17
C GLU A 52 5.04 5.41 2.61
N GLU A 53 5.54 5.64 3.84
CA GLU A 53 6.69 4.91 4.39
C GLU A 53 6.38 3.41 4.57
N SER A 54 5.17 3.08 5.03
CA SER A 54 4.72 1.70 5.17
C SER A 54 4.64 0.97 3.82
N MET A 55 4.16 1.67 2.78
CA MET A 55 4.06 1.12 1.43
C MET A 55 5.43 0.95 0.78
N GLU A 56 6.35 1.91 0.97
CA GLU A 56 7.75 1.79 0.57
C GLU A 56 8.44 0.60 1.25
N SER A 57 8.20 0.41 2.55
CA SER A 57 8.70 -0.75 3.30
C SER A 57 8.19 -2.10 2.75
N LEU A 58 6.93 -2.15 2.30
CA LEU A 58 6.36 -3.35 1.68
C LEU A 58 7.00 -3.62 0.30
N ILE A 59 7.19 -2.58 -0.51
CA ILE A 59 7.85 -2.69 -1.83
C ILE A 59 9.29 -3.20 -1.67
N VAL A 60 10.04 -2.66 -0.71
CA VAL A 60 11.42 -3.11 -0.42
C VAL A 60 11.45 -4.58 -0.01
N ARG A 61 10.49 -5.06 0.79
CA ARG A 61 10.41 -6.48 1.20
C ARG A 61 10.12 -7.40 0.02
N ASP A 62 9.26 -6.99 -0.90
CA ASP A 62 8.96 -7.76 -2.11
C ASP A 62 10.16 -7.78 -3.07
N ALA A 63 10.84 -6.64 -3.27
CA ALA A 63 12.03 -6.56 -4.10
C ALA A 63 13.18 -7.44 -3.57
N VAL A 64 13.41 -7.45 -2.25
CA VAL A 64 14.41 -8.33 -1.61
C VAL A 64 14.10 -9.79 -1.87
N ARG A 65 12.82 -10.17 -1.81
CA ARG A 65 12.38 -11.54 -2.08
C ARG A 65 12.67 -11.91 -3.53
N GLU A 66 12.28 -11.08 -4.49
CA GLU A 66 12.54 -11.29 -5.91
C GLU A 66 14.04 -11.44 -6.19
N CYS A 67 14.88 -10.61 -5.57
CA CYS A 67 16.34 -10.69 -5.68
C CYS A 67 16.91 -12.00 -5.13
N LEU A 68 16.33 -12.54 -4.05
CA LEU A 68 16.78 -13.78 -3.42
C LEU A 68 16.17 -15.05 -4.03
N GLU A 69 15.10 -14.95 -4.82
CA GLU A 69 14.53 -16.04 -5.61
C GLU A 69 15.35 -16.33 -6.88
N LYS A 70 16.10 -15.34 -7.37
CA LYS A 70 17.10 -15.50 -8.44
C LYS A 70 18.28 -16.36 -8.00
N ASP A 71 18.88 -17.09 -8.94
CA ASP A 71 20.12 -17.82 -8.73
C ASP A 71 21.28 -16.85 -8.37
N PRO A 72 22.16 -17.20 -7.42
CA PRO A 72 23.31 -16.37 -7.05
C PRO A 72 24.19 -15.91 -8.23
N SER A 73 24.30 -16.75 -9.27
CA SER A 73 25.07 -16.45 -10.48
C SER A 73 24.36 -15.50 -11.45
N GLU A 74 23.05 -15.33 -11.33
CA GLU A 74 22.23 -14.49 -12.22
C GLU A 74 21.87 -13.14 -11.59
N ARG A 75 22.28 -12.91 -10.34
CA ARG A 75 21.99 -11.68 -9.60
C ARG A 75 22.77 -10.49 -10.16
N SER A 76 22.07 -9.41 -10.52
CA SER A 76 22.69 -8.20 -11.08
C SER A 76 23.31 -7.30 -10.00
N ASP A 77 24.09 -6.30 -10.39
CA ASP A 77 24.60 -5.29 -9.46
C ASP A 77 23.46 -4.50 -8.79
N ASP A 78 22.39 -4.18 -9.53
CA ASP A 78 21.20 -3.51 -8.99
C ASP A 78 20.52 -4.37 -7.91
N ASP A 79 20.39 -5.68 -8.15
CA ASP A 79 19.85 -6.62 -7.17
C ASP A 79 20.71 -6.64 -5.89
N ILE A 80 22.04 -6.59 -6.03
CA ILE A 80 22.96 -6.53 -4.90
C ILE A 80 22.77 -5.23 -4.11
N GLU A 81 22.49 -4.10 -4.77
CA GLU A 81 22.25 -2.83 -4.10
C GLU A 81 20.95 -2.83 -3.29
N ILE A 82 19.87 -3.39 -3.83
CA ILE A 82 18.61 -3.61 -3.10
C ILE A 82 18.86 -4.46 -1.85
N LEU A 83 19.61 -5.56 -1.98
CA LEU A 83 19.94 -6.42 -0.84
C LEU A 83 20.85 -5.73 0.19
N LEU A 84 21.78 -4.87 -0.26
CA LEU A 84 22.63 -4.09 0.64
C LEU A 84 21.84 -3.07 1.45
N GLU A 85 20.90 -2.38 0.80
CA GLU A 85 20.01 -1.42 1.44
C GLU A 85 19.17 -2.11 2.51
N PHE A 86 18.61 -3.29 2.21
CA PHE A 86 17.90 -4.07 3.22
C PHE A 86 18.81 -4.56 4.36
N THR A 87 19.97 -5.13 4.03
CA THR A 87 20.86 -5.75 5.03
C THR A 87 21.53 -4.74 5.96
N GLN A 88 21.63 -3.46 5.57
CA GLN A 88 22.20 -2.43 6.47
C GLN A 88 21.37 -2.22 7.75
N HIS A 89 20.07 -2.50 7.70
CA HIS A 89 19.16 -2.40 8.84
C HIS A 89 19.23 -3.62 9.76
N LEU A 90 19.86 -4.72 9.31
CA LEU A 90 19.99 -5.96 10.07
C LEU A 90 21.20 -5.90 11.02
N LYS A 91 20.95 -6.08 12.33
CA LYS A 91 22.02 -6.10 13.35
C LYS A 91 23.13 -7.12 13.04
N ALA A 92 22.81 -8.23 12.39
CA ALA A 92 23.78 -9.26 12.00
C ALA A 92 24.89 -8.74 11.08
N PHE A 93 24.64 -7.70 10.29
CA PHE A 93 25.56 -7.15 9.29
C PHE A 93 26.32 -5.90 9.77
N THR A 94 26.04 -5.40 10.98
CA THR A 94 26.59 -4.13 11.50
C THR A 94 28.11 -4.14 11.69
N ASN A 95 28.68 -5.29 12.04
CA ASN A 95 30.13 -5.45 12.27
C ASN A 95 30.89 -5.97 11.03
N MET A 96 30.27 -5.93 9.84
CA MET A 96 30.88 -6.39 8.58
C MET A 96 31.28 -5.22 7.68
N THR A 97 32.41 -5.34 6.99
CA THR A 97 32.82 -4.34 5.98
C THR A 97 31.86 -4.38 4.78
N LEU A 98 31.74 -3.26 4.06
CA LEU A 98 30.88 -3.18 2.87
C LEU A 98 31.22 -4.26 1.83
N THR A 99 32.51 -4.56 1.66
CA THR A 99 32.98 -5.61 0.74
C THR A 99 32.46 -6.99 1.15
N VAL A 100 32.49 -7.32 2.44
CA VAL A 100 31.95 -8.59 2.94
C VAL A 100 30.44 -8.64 2.76
N ARG A 101 29.73 -7.54 3.06
CA ARG A 101 28.28 -7.46 2.84
C ARG A 101 27.90 -7.66 1.39
N ARG A 102 28.61 -7.02 0.44
CA ARG A 102 28.41 -7.22 -1.00
C ARG A 102 28.64 -8.68 -1.41
N ALA A 103 29.73 -9.29 -0.92
CA ALA A 103 30.01 -10.69 -1.19
C ALA A 103 28.93 -11.63 -0.65
N LEU A 104 28.39 -11.34 0.53
CA LEU A 104 27.27 -12.11 1.10
C LEU A 104 26.00 -11.94 0.27
N CYS A 105 25.64 -10.71 -0.10
CA CYS A 105 24.44 -10.44 -0.92
C CYS A 105 24.50 -11.18 -2.27
N ALA A 106 25.70 -11.37 -2.84
CA ALA A 106 25.88 -12.14 -4.07
C ALA A 106 25.62 -13.65 -3.91
N VAL A 107 25.78 -14.22 -2.70
CA VAL A 107 25.67 -15.69 -2.48
C VAL A 107 24.48 -16.10 -1.61
N MET A 108 23.74 -15.14 -1.06
CA MET A 108 22.58 -15.41 -0.22
C MET A 108 21.44 -16.07 -1.00
N VAL A 109 20.68 -16.92 -0.30
CA VAL A 109 19.51 -17.63 -0.81
C VAL A 109 18.34 -17.49 0.17
N PHE A 110 17.12 -17.43 -0.36
CA PHE A 110 15.90 -17.40 0.44
C PHE A 110 15.38 -18.82 0.68
N ALA A 111 14.99 -19.12 1.92
CA ALA A 111 14.45 -20.41 2.31
C ALA A 111 13.14 -20.21 3.09
N VAL A 112 12.10 -20.96 2.72
CA VAL A 112 10.81 -20.96 3.40
C VAL A 112 10.65 -22.25 4.18
N VAL A 113 10.23 -22.13 5.44
CA VAL A 113 9.93 -23.27 6.31
C VAL A 113 8.45 -23.19 6.70
N GLU A 114 7.63 -24.08 6.13
CA GLU A 114 6.18 -24.05 6.34
C GLU A 114 5.74 -24.69 7.67
N LYS A 115 6.52 -25.67 8.15
CA LYS A 115 6.12 -26.51 9.28
C LYS A 115 6.84 -26.12 10.58
N ALA A 116 6.07 -25.87 11.62
CA ALA A 116 6.58 -25.69 12.98
C ALA A 116 7.33 -26.94 13.48
N GLY A 117 8.48 -26.73 14.14
CA GLY A 117 9.33 -27.82 14.63
C GLY A 117 10.25 -28.45 13.56
N THR A 118 10.36 -27.83 12.38
CA THR A 118 11.36 -28.25 11.39
C THR A 118 12.77 -27.92 11.89
N VAL A 119 13.62 -28.93 11.97
CA VAL A 119 15.04 -28.78 12.30
C VAL A 119 15.77 -28.35 11.03
N VAL A 120 16.27 -27.11 10.99
CA VAL A 120 16.98 -26.53 9.83
C VAL A 120 18.43 -27.00 9.78
N MET A 121 19.04 -27.28 10.94
CA MET A 121 20.42 -27.74 11.05
C MET A 121 20.55 -28.65 12.28
N ASN A 122 21.25 -29.78 12.13
CA ASN A 122 21.62 -30.64 13.25
C ASN A 122 22.98 -30.20 13.80
N ASP A 123 23.17 -30.38 15.11
CA ASP A 123 24.48 -30.22 15.73
C ASP A 123 25.44 -31.30 15.20
N GLY A 124 26.66 -30.88 14.86
CA GLY A 124 27.67 -31.70 14.19
C GLY A 124 28.72 -32.25 15.15
#